data_AF-A0A1B6FVZ2-F1
#
_entry.id   AF-A0A1B6FVZ2-F1
#
_cell.length_a   1.000
_cell.length_b   1.000
_cell.length_c   1.000
_cell.angle_alpha   90.00
_cell.angle_beta   90.00
_cell.angle_gamma   90.00
#
_symmetry.space_group_name_H-M   'P 1'
#
loop_
_entity.id
_entity.type
_entity.pdbx_description
1 polymer ?
#
loop_
_entity_poly.entity_id
_entity_poly.type
_entity_poly.pdbx_seq_one_letter_code
_entity_poly.pdbx_strand_id
1 'polypeptide(L)'
;VISNGAFSLDCDVLKTRDSMFVKMAGETFAPTLERLVSTFIRFNNNGFAKHLKMRIMPQSVCDFFLDMFTNAVKHREVTGEIRSDYLQLLIQLRQSGLKAQNNEMEFTEMELVTEAFVFILAGSETTSRAMSFCLYELAQNPEIQEKVRAEVDLLNEMNYETLNKLEYLEMVIDETLRKYPPLPFLNRECNTDYKVP
;
A
#
# COMPACT_ATOMS: atom_id res chain seq x y z
N VAL A 1 9.11 4.64 -4.22
CA VAL A 1 9.60 4.11 -2.92
C VAL A 1 9.18 2.67 -2.72
N ILE A 2 7.88 2.37 -2.53
CA ILE A 2 7.40 1.00 -2.24
C ILE A 2 7.90 -0.07 -3.22
N SER A 3 7.83 0.20 -4.53
CA SER A 3 8.29 -0.73 -5.58
C SER A 3 9.77 -1.12 -5.42
N ASN A 4 10.65 -0.14 -5.18
CA ASN A 4 12.07 -0.39 -5.04
C ASN A 4 12.40 -0.96 -3.64
N GLY A 5 11.89 -0.35 -2.58
CA GLY A 5 12.20 -0.77 -1.21
C GLY A 5 11.68 -2.15 -0.82
N ALA A 6 10.46 -2.51 -1.25
CA ALA A 6 9.86 -3.80 -0.89
C ALA A 6 10.09 -4.90 -1.93
N PHE A 7 10.28 -4.54 -3.21
CA PHE A 7 10.33 -5.54 -4.30
C PHE A 7 11.58 -5.44 -5.16
N SER A 8 12.46 -4.47 -4.90
CA SER A 8 13.63 -4.18 -5.74
C SER A 8 13.28 -3.95 -7.22
N LEU A 9 12.06 -3.47 -7.49
CA LEU A 9 11.58 -3.17 -8.83
C LEU A 9 11.70 -1.67 -9.08
N ASP A 10 12.48 -1.28 -10.09
CA ASP A 10 12.48 0.09 -10.58
C ASP A 10 11.34 0.27 -11.59
N CYS A 11 10.39 1.13 -11.25
CA CYS A 11 9.24 1.44 -12.11
C CYS A 11 9.39 2.81 -12.80
N ASP A 12 10.57 3.44 -12.72
CA ASP A 12 10.92 4.72 -13.34
C ASP A 12 9.89 5.84 -13.13
N VAL A 13 9.18 5.76 -12.01
CA VAL A 13 7.98 6.55 -11.70
C VAL A 13 8.25 8.05 -11.59
N LEU A 14 9.49 8.42 -11.23
CA LEU A 14 9.94 9.80 -11.11
C LEU A 14 10.53 10.36 -12.40
N LYS A 15 11.02 9.49 -13.30
CA LYS A 15 11.63 9.90 -14.58
C LYS A 15 10.58 10.02 -15.68
N THR A 16 9.55 9.18 -15.64
CA THR A 16 8.55 9.07 -16.69
C THR A 16 7.18 9.52 -16.17
N ARG A 17 6.71 10.68 -16.66
CA ARG A 17 5.38 11.23 -16.31
C ARG A 17 4.21 10.30 -16.66
N ASP A 18 4.38 9.41 -17.63
CA ASP A 18 3.36 8.46 -18.12
C ASP A 18 3.74 7.00 -17.81
N SER A 19 4.23 6.75 -16.59
CA SER A 19 4.51 5.38 -16.16
C SER A 19 3.22 4.58 -16.07
N MET A 20 3.18 3.43 -16.76
CA MET A 20 2.05 2.51 -16.73
C MET A 20 1.68 2.11 -15.29
N PHE A 21 2.66 2.03 -14.40
CA PHE A 21 2.46 1.77 -12.98
C PHE A 21 1.57 2.84 -12.33
N VAL A 22 1.85 4.13 -12.56
CA VAL A 22 1.05 5.25 -12.00
C VAL A 22 -0.35 5.22 -12.57
N LYS A 23 -0.47 4.96 -13.87
CA LYS A 23 -1.77 4.89 -14.53
C LYS A 23 -2.63 3.77 -13.94
N MET A 24 -2.08 2.56 -13.80
CA MET A 24 -2.78 1.41 -13.22
C MET A 24 -3.11 1.62 -11.73
N ALA A 25 -2.20 2.23 -10.96
CA ALA A 25 -2.46 2.59 -9.57
C ALA A 25 -3.59 3.62 -9.45
N GLY A 26 -3.56 4.69 -10.26
CA GLY A 26 -4.62 5.71 -10.30
C GLY A 26 -5.96 5.15 -10.76
N GLU A 27 -5.95 4.27 -11.78
CA GLU A 27 -7.14 3.53 -12.23
C GLU A 27 -7.71 2.63 -11.14
N THR A 28 -6.94 2.18 -10.15
CA THR A 28 -7.45 1.41 -9.00
C THR A 28 -8.39 2.25 -8.14
N PHE A 29 -8.06 3.52 -7.92
CA PHE A 29 -8.79 4.42 -7.01
C PHE A 29 -9.72 5.40 -7.73
N ALA A 30 -9.78 5.38 -9.06
CA ALA A 30 -10.65 6.26 -9.83
C ALA A 30 -12.14 6.08 -9.46
N PRO A 31 -12.83 7.17 -9.06
CA PRO A 31 -14.25 7.10 -8.73
C PRO A 31 -15.08 7.01 -10.01
N THR A 32 -15.64 5.84 -10.28
CA THR A 32 -16.67 5.64 -11.31
C THR A 32 -17.98 5.29 -10.63
N LEU A 33 -19.12 5.72 -11.20
CA LEU A 33 -20.43 5.48 -10.61
C LEU A 33 -20.70 3.98 -10.39
N GLU A 34 -20.35 3.16 -11.37
CA GLU A 34 -20.41 1.70 -11.28
C GLU A 34 -19.64 1.15 -10.08
N ARG A 35 -18.42 1.65 -9.84
CA ARG A 35 -17.61 1.22 -8.70
C ARG A 35 -18.14 1.71 -7.38
N LEU A 36 -18.63 2.94 -7.30
CA LEU A 36 -19.24 3.45 -6.07
C LEU A 36 -20.44 2.59 -5.67
N VAL A 37 -21.30 2.25 -6.64
CA VAL A 37 -22.43 1.33 -6.43
C VAL A 37 -21.94 -0.07 -6.05
N SER A 38 -20.97 -0.62 -6.77
CA SER A 38 -20.38 -1.94 -6.51
C SER A 38 -19.75 -2.08 -5.14
N THR A 39 -19.00 -1.07 -4.73
CA THR A 39 -18.34 -0.96 -3.44
C THR A 39 -19.37 -0.78 -2.32
N PHE A 40 -20.39 0.07 -2.53
CA PHE A 40 -21.49 0.22 -1.56
C PHE A 40 -22.26 -1.09 -1.35
N ILE A 41 -22.62 -1.79 -2.43
CA ILE A 41 -23.30 -3.09 -2.35
C ILE A 41 -22.44 -4.10 -1.61
N ARG A 42 -21.12 -4.15 -1.85
CA ARG A 42 -20.22 -5.03 -1.10
C ARG A 42 -20.15 -4.73 0.38
N PHE A 43 -20.04 -3.46 0.74
CA PHE A 43 -19.92 -3.06 2.13
C PHE A 43 -21.18 -3.37 2.94
N ASN A 44 -22.36 -3.34 2.30
CA ASN A 44 -23.62 -3.65 2.98
C ASN A 44 -24.02 -5.13 2.85
N ASN A 45 -23.69 -5.80 1.74
CA ASN A 45 -24.06 -7.19 1.48
C ASN A 45 -23.02 -7.89 0.58
N ASN A 46 -21.96 -8.37 1.22
CA ASN A 46 -20.87 -9.08 0.54
C ASN A 46 -21.36 -10.37 -0.16
N GLY A 47 -22.34 -11.08 0.42
CA GLY A 47 -22.91 -12.30 -0.17
C GLY A 47 -23.57 -12.05 -1.54
N PHE A 48 -24.38 -10.99 -1.63
CA PHE A 48 -25.02 -10.58 -2.88
C PHE A 48 -24.01 -10.12 -3.92
N ALA A 49 -23.02 -9.31 -3.52
CA ALA A 49 -21.97 -8.85 -4.43
C ALA A 49 -21.14 -10.00 -5.01
N LYS A 50 -20.85 -11.03 -4.20
CA LYS A 50 -20.17 -12.26 -4.64
C LYS A 50 -21.01 -13.03 -5.65
N HIS A 51 -22.32 -13.14 -5.41
CA HIS A 51 -23.24 -13.82 -6.34
C HIS A 51 -23.26 -13.15 -7.73
N LEU A 52 -23.25 -11.81 -7.77
CA LEU A 52 -23.20 -11.04 -9.01
C LEU A 52 -21.80 -10.95 -9.65
N LYS A 53 -20.78 -11.60 -9.08
CA LYS A 53 -19.38 -11.56 -9.55
C LYS A 53 -18.87 -10.15 -9.81
N MET A 54 -19.38 -9.19 -9.05
CA MET A 54 -18.95 -7.81 -9.19
C MET A 54 -17.45 -7.79 -8.83
N ARG A 55 -16.63 -6.94 -9.44
CA ARG A 55 -15.21 -6.76 -9.06
C ARG A 55 -14.98 -5.44 -8.32
N ILE A 56 -14.03 -5.43 -7.38
CA ILE A 56 -13.61 -4.22 -6.64
C ILE A 56 -12.72 -3.34 -7.52
N MET A 57 -11.93 -3.97 -8.39
CA MET A 57 -10.96 -3.33 -9.26
C MET A 57 -11.09 -3.89 -10.69
N PRO A 58 -10.64 -3.14 -11.71
CA PRO A 58 -10.62 -3.63 -13.09
C PRO A 58 -9.75 -4.87 -13.23
N GLN A 59 -10.14 -5.75 -14.15
CA GLN A 59 -9.32 -6.90 -14.51
C GLN A 59 -7.96 -6.47 -15.08
N SER A 60 -7.91 -5.40 -15.88
CA SER A 60 -6.66 -4.88 -16.45
C SER A 60 -5.63 -4.51 -15.38
N VAL A 61 -6.08 -3.94 -14.26
CA VAL A 61 -5.22 -3.60 -13.11
C VAL A 61 -4.72 -4.88 -12.45
N CYS A 62 -5.61 -5.84 -12.17
CA CYS A 62 -5.21 -7.13 -11.60
C CYS A 62 -4.16 -7.81 -12.48
N ASP A 63 -4.44 -7.94 -13.78
CA ASP A 63 -3.56 -8.64 -14.73
C ASP A 63 -2.20 -7.97 -14.78
N PHE A 64 -2.15 -6.64 -14.88
CA PHE A 64 -0.89 -5.88 -14.91
C PHE A 64 0.00 -6.17 -13.69
N PHE A 65 -0.56 -6.04 -12.48
CA PHE A 65 0.23 -6.23 -11.26
C PHE A 65 0.58 -7.71 -11.02
N LEU A 66 -0.35 -8.63 -11.29
CA LEU A 66 -0.09 -10.06 -11.20
C LEU A 66 1.02 -10.48 -12.18
N ASP A 67 0.99 -10.01 -13.43
CA ASP A 67 2.02 -10.28 -14.43
C ASP A 67 3.38 -9.70 -14.00
N MET A 68 3.39 -8.46 -13.51
CA MET A 68 4.61 -7.80 -13.03
C MET A 68 5.30 -8.63 -11.94
N PHE A 69 4.54 -9.06 -10.93
CA PHE A 69 5.10 -9.84 -9.82
C PHE A 69 5.43 -11.28 -10.20
N THR A 70 4.61 -11.92 -11.02
CA THR A 70 4.90 -13.26 -11.55
C THR A 70 6.21 -13.25 -12.33
N ASN A 71 6.43 -12.23 -13.17
CA ASN A 71 7.67 -12.08 -13.91
C ASN A 71 8.86 -11.79 -13.00
N ALA A 72 8.67 -10.98 -11.94
CA ALA A 72 9.72 -10.71 -10.96
C ALA A 72 10.15 -11.97 -10.19
N VAL A 73 9.19 -12.81 -9.78
CA VAL A 73 9.47 -14.10 -9.11
C VAL A 73 10.23 -15.03 -10.05
N LYS A 74 9.71 -15.24 -11.27
CA LYS A 74 10.34 -16.11 -12.29
C LYS A 74 11.77 -15.66 -12.62
N HIS A 75 11.99 -14.35 -12.73
CA HIS A 75 13.32 -13.81 -12.99
C HIS A 75 14.31 -14.25 -11.90
N ARG A 76 13.96 -14.11 -10.63
CA ARG A 76 14.83 -14.48 -9.50
C ARG A 76 15.05 -15.98 -9.40
N GLU A 77 14.05 -16.80 -9.72
CA GLU A 77 14.20 -18.25 -9.77
C GLU A 77 15.20 -18.70 -10.84
N VAL A 78 15.17 -18.04 -12.02
CA VAL A 78 16.08 -18.35 -13.13
C VAL A 78 17.49 -17.83 -12.87
N THR A 79 17.63 -16.62 -12.34
CA THR A 79 18.94 -16.01 -12.11
C THR A 79 19.61 -16.48 -10.82
N GLY A 80 18.84 -17.04 -9.87
CA GLY A 80 19.32 -17.37 -8.54
C GLY A 80 19.64 -16.14 -7.68
N GLU A 81 19.15 -14.96 -8.08
CA GLU A 81 19.41 -13.72 -7.37
C GLU A 81 18.63 -13.68 -6.03
N ILE A 82 19.36 -13.42 -4.94
CA ILE A 82 18.78 -13.25 -3.60
C ILE A 82 18.93 -11.79 -3.19
N ARG A 83 17.80 -11.13 -2.89
CA ARG A 83 17.76 -9.76 -2.37
C ARG A 83 17.16 -9.71 -0.99
N SER A 84 17.62 -8.79 -0.14
CA SER A 84 17.05 -8.60 1.21
C SER A 84 15.80 -7.73 1.15
N ASP A 85 14.72 -8.24 0.56
CA ASP A 85 13.46 -7.50 0.39
C ASP A 85 12.21 -8.36 0.67
N TYR A 86 11.03 -7.71 0.64
CA TYR A 86 9.76 -8.36 0.94
C TYR A 86 9.40 -9.43 -0.11
N LEU A 87 9.73 -9.23 -1.39
CA LEU A 87 9.52 -10.26 -2.42
C LEU A 87 10.31 -11.53 -2.13
N GLN A 88 11.56 -11.39 -1.68
CA GLN A 88 12.38 -12.54 -1.29
C GLN A 88 11.80 -13.29 -0.10
N LEU A 89 11.26 -12.56 0.88
CA LEU A 89 10.57 -13.16 2.02
C LEU A 89 9.36 -14.00 1.57
N LEU A 90 8.58 -13.51 0.60
CA LEU A 90 7.46 -14.27 0.04
C LEU A 90 7.92 -15.54 -0.70
N ILE A 91 9.02 -15.47 -1.47
CA ILE A 91 9.61 -16.64 -2.14
C ILE A 91 10.08 -17.68 -1.11
N GLN A 92 10.76 -17.24 -0.05
CA GLN A 92 11.22 -18.11 1.03
C GLN A 92 10.04 -18.71 1.81
N LEU A 93 8.98 -17.94 2.05
CA LEU A 93 7.76 -18.41 2.69
C LEU A 93 7.15 -19.57 1.89
N ARG A 94 7.08 -19.46 0.56
CA ARG A 94 6.65 -20.56 -0.31
C ARG A 94 7.51 -21.80 -0.14
N GLN A 95 8.83 -21.62 -0.16
CA GLN A 95 9.81 -22.71 -0.11
C GLN A 95 9.86 -23.41 1.26
N SER A 96 9.52 -22.70 2.32
CA SER A 96 9.54 -23.23 3.69
C SER A 96 8.46 -24.29 3.95
N GLY A 97 7.45 -24.40 3.08
CA GLY A 97 6.31 -25.30 3.28
C GLY A 97 5.45 -24.92 4.49
N LEU A 98 5.62 -23.70 5.04
CA LEU A 98 4.77 -23.19 6.11
C LEU A 98 3.32 -23.13 5.63
N LYS A 99 2.44 -23.76 6.39
CA LYS A 99 1.00 -23.80 6.14
C LYS A 99 0.33 -22.62 6.82
N ALA A 100 -0.71 -22.07 6.20
CA ALA A 100 -1.51 -21.00 6.80
C ALA A 100 -2.13 -21.49 8.13
N GLN A 101 -2.23 -20.62 9.13
CA GLN A 101 -2.72 -20.96 10.49
C GLN A 101 -4.08 -21.70 10.53
N ASN A 102 -4.88 -21.62 9.46
CA ASN A 102 -6.23 -22.18 9.39
C ASN A 102 -6.45 -23.23 8.30
N ASN A 103 -5.44 -23.67 7.55
CA ASN A 103 -5.63 -24.70 6.53
C ASN A 103 -4.35 -25.50 6.27
N GLU A 104 -4.52 -26.79 6.01
CA GLU A 104 -3.45 -27.71 5.61
C GLU A 104 -2.78 -27.38 4.25
N MET A 105 -3.09 -26.22 3.66
CA MET A 105 -2.67 -25.76 2.34
C MET A 105 -1.38 -24.94 2.43
N GLU A 106 -0.46 -25.26 1.52
CA GLU A 106 0.75 -24.47 1.24
C GLU A 106 0.38 -23.18 0.52
N PHE A 107 1.13 -22.09 0.77
CA PHE A 107 0.97 -20.85 0.04
C PHE A 107 1.23 -21.06 -1.45
N THR A 108 0.21 -20.81 -2.27
CA THR A 108 0.33 -20.86 -3.73
C THR A 108 1.10 -19.64 -4.25
N GLU A 109 1.70 -19.76 -5.43
CA GLU A 109 2.35 -18.62 -6.11
C GLU A 109 1.36 -17.46 -6.29
N MET A 110 0.10 -17.76 -6.64
CA MET A 110 -0.94 -16.75 -6.83
C MET A 110 -1.25 -15.99 -5.55
N GLU A 111 -1.31 -16.66 -4.40
CA GLU A 111 -1.52 -15.99 -3.11
C GLU A 111 -0.37 -15.04 -2.78
N LEU A 112 0.88 -15.45 -2.99
CA LEU A 112 2.05 -14.61 -2.70
C LEU A 112 2.14 -13.38 -3.61
N VAL A 113 1.87 -13.56 -4.91
CA VAL A 113 1.80 -12.46 -5.89
C VAL A 113 0.64 -11.52 -5.54
N THR A 114 -0.47 -12.06 -5.04
CA THR A 114 -1.62 -11.25 -4.57
C THR A 114 -1.25 -10.43 -3.32
N GLU A 115 -0.53 -10.99 -2.36
CA GLU A 115 -0.04 -10.25 -1.18
C GLU A 115 0.90 -9.11 -1.58
N ALA A 116 1.83 -9.36 -2.51
CA ALA A 116 2.71 -8.33 -3.05
C ALA A 116 1.92 -7.18 -3.71
N PHE A 117 0.86 -7.51 -4.45
CA PHE A 117 -0.05 -6.54 -5.05
C PHE A 117 -0.80 -5.70 -4.01
N VAL A 118 -1.38 -6.33 -2.98
CA VAL A 118 -2.06 -5.62 -1.89
C VAL A 118 -1.11 -4.66 -1.18
N PHE A 119 0.13 -5.08 -0.94
CA PHE A 119 1.14 -4.26 -0.27
C PHE A 119 1.51 -3.00 -1.07
N ILE A 120 1.63 -3.09 -2.40
CA ILE A 120 1.83 -1.91 -3.26
C ILE A 120 0.64 -0.96 -3.19
N LEU A 121 -0.59 -1.47 -3.32
CA LEU A 121 -1.77 -0.62 -3.30
C LEU A 121 -1.93 0.11 -1.96
N ALA A 122 -1.78 -0.63 -0.86
CA ALA A 122 -1.91 -0.09 0.48
C ALA A 122 -0.84 0.96 0.77
N GLY A 123 0.42 0.72 0.38
CA GLY A 123 1.54 1.62 0.68
C GLY A 123 1.66 2.82 -0.25
N SER A 124 1.24 2.72 -1.51
CA SER A 124 1.44 3.79 -2.49
C SER A 124 0.46 4.95 -2.28
N GLU A 125 -0.83 4.64 -2.25
CA GLU A 125 -1.87 5.68 -2.33
C GLU A 125 -2.13 6.35 -0.97
N THR A 126 -2.03 5.61 0.13
CA THR A 126 -2.23 6.16 1.48
C THR A 126 -1.11 7.14 1.83
N THR A 127 0.14 6.74 1.56
CA THR A 127 1.33 7.56 1.82
C THR A 127 1.37 8.80 0.92
N SER A 128 1.02 8.67 -0.37
CA SER A 128 0.99 9.82 -1.29
C SER A 128 -0.04 10.87 -0.85
N ARG A 129 -1.23 10.45 -0.40
CA ARG A 129 -2.25 11.35 0.16
C ARG A 129 -1.80 11.99 1.46
N ALA A 130 -1.25 11.21 2.40
CA ALA A 130 -0.75 11.74 3.66
C ALA A 130 0.33 12.81 3.45
N MET A 131 1.30 12.55 2.57
CA MET A 131 2.34 13.53 2.22
C MET A 131 1.75 14.78 1.55
N SER A 132 0.80 14.62 0.63
CA SER A 132 0.18 15.73 -0.07
C SER A 132 -0.55 16.68 0.89
N PHE A 133 -1.31 16.14 1.84
CA PHE A 133 -1.99 16.94 2.86
C PHE A 133 -1.02 17.55 3.87
N CYS A 134 0.04 16.84 4.25
CA CYS A 134 1.08 17.37 5.14
C CYS A 134 1.75 18.60 4.51
N LEU A 135 2.15 18.49 3.24
CA LEU A 135 2.74 19.62 2.50
C LEU A 135 1.74 20.77 2.31
N TYR A 136 0.46 20.46 2.07
CA TYR A 136 -0.59 21.48 2.01
C TYR A 136 -0.72 22.24 3.34
N GLU A 137 -0.78 21.54 4.47
CA GLU A 137 -0.87 22.18 5.79
C GLU A 137 0.38 23.00 6.12
N LEU A 138 1.57 22.50 5.78
CA LEU A 138 2.82 23.25 5.95
C LEU A 138 2.82 24.54 5.12
N ALA A 139 2.40 24.49 3.85
CA ALA A 139 2.33 25.66 3.00
C ALA A 139 1.33 26.72 3.50
N GLN A 140 0.25 26.28 4.17
CA GLN A 140 -0.76 27.15 4.74
C GLN A 140 -0.38 27.70 6.13
N ASN A 141 0.61 27.10 6.81
CA ASN A 141 1.06 27.47 8.15
C ASN A 141 2.58 27.74 8.18
N PRO A 142 3.05 28.89 7.66
CA PRO A 142 4.49 29.18 7.53
C PRO A 142 5.27 29.09 8.83
N GLU A 143 4.68 29.47 9.97
CA GLU A 143 5.35 29.37 11.29
C GLU A 143 5.67 27.92 11.67
N ILE A 144 4.73 27.00 11.43
CA ILE A 144 4.94 25.56 11.64
C ILE A 144 6.00 25.03 10.66
N GLN A 145 5.94 25.48 9.40
CA GLN A 145 6.91 25.10 8.37
C GLN A 145 8.33 25.53 8.73
N GLU A 146 8.54 26.76 9.21
CA GLU A 146 9.87 27.21 9.65
C GLU A 146 10.37 26.40 10.86
N LYS A 147 9.49 26.04 11.79
CA LYS A 147 9.87 25.24 12.95
C LYS A 147 10.27 23.81 12.56
N VAL A 148 9.54 23.17 11.65
CA VAL A 148 9.93 21.86 11.09
C VAL A 148 11.26 21.98 10.34
N ARG A 149 11.43 23.03 9.53
CA ARG A 149 12.69 23.24 8.80
C ARG A 149 13.87 23.40 9.75
N ALA A 150 13.72 24.21 10.80
CA ALA A 150 14.75 24.38 11.82
C ALA A 150 15.10 23.07 12.52
N GLU A 151 14.12 22.20 12.79
CA GLU A 151 14.37 20.86 13.35
C GLU A 151 15.17 19.98 12.38
N VAL A 152 14.80 19.97 11.10
CA VAL A 152 15.49 19.19 10.06
C VAL A 152 16.91 19.71 9.80
N ASP A 153 17.12 21.02 9.82
CA ASP A 153 18.43 21.66 9.58
C ASP A 153 19.45 21.36 10.69
N LEU A 154 19.01 20.87 11.87
CA LEU A 154 19.91 20.41 12.93
C LEU A 154 20.52 19.03 12.62
N LEU A 155 20.02 18.31 11.61
CA LEU A 155 20.57 17.02 11.21
C LEU A 155 21.81 17.21 10.34
N ASN A 156 22.96 16.74 10.84
CA ASN A 156 24.20 16.70 10.05
C ASN A 156 24.20 15.60 8.99
N GLU A 157 23.46 14.51 9.25
CA GLU A 157 23.33 13.36 8.36
C GLU A 157 21.91 12.81 8.44
N MET A 158 21.40 12.27 7.33
CA MET A 158 20.11 11.61 7.26
C MET A 158 20.30 10.09 7.26
N ASN A 159 19.97 9.46 8.38
CA ASN A 159 20.01 8.01 8.59
C ASN A 159 18.82 7.56 9.45
N TYR A 160 18.68 6.26 9.68
CA TYR A 160 17.53 5.69 10.39
C TYR A 160 17.39 6.26 11.81
N GLU A 161 18.50 6.40 12.54
CA GLU A 161 18.50 6.87 13.92
C GLU A 161 18.22 8.37 14.06
N THR A 162 18.63 9.17 13.07
CA THR A 162 18.42 10.63 13.06
C THR A 162 17.01 10.99 12.64
N LEU A 163 16.42 10.28 11.68
CA LEU A 163 15.02 10.48 11.27
C LEU A 163 14.04 10.23 12.43
N ASN A 164 14.30 9.22 13.25
CA ASN A 164 13.49 8.91 14.44
C ASN A 164 13.60 9.96 15.57
N LYS A 165 14.43 11.00 15.42
CA LYS A 165 14.57 12.08 16.41
C LYS A 165 13.83 13.35 16.03
N LEU A 166 13.18 13.39 14.87
CA LEU A 166 12.42 14.54 14.38
C LEU A 166 11.02 14.57 15.02
N GLU A 167 10.97 14.85 16.32
CA GLU A 167 9.75 14.81 17.13
C GLU A 167 8.69 15.80 16.62
N TYR A 168 9.09 17.01 16.25
CA TYR A 168 8.15 18.03 15.79
C TYR A 168 7.60 17.71 14.39
N LEU A 169 8.43 17.16 13.49
CA LEU A 169 7.94 16.63 12.22
C LEU A 169 6.94 15.49 12.43
N GLU A 170 7.20 14.57 13.36
CA GLU A 170 6.26 13.50 13.71
C GLU A 170 4.92 14.05 14.20
N MET A 171 4.93 15.05 15.10
CA MET A 171 3.72 15.75 15.52
C MET A 171 2.92 16.35 14.36
N VAL A 172 3.60 16.92 13.36
CA VAL A 172 2.94 17.50 12.17
C VAL A 172 2.32 16.41 11.28
N ILE A 173 3.01 15.27 11.12
CA ILE A 173 2.48 14.11 10.40
C ILE A 173 1.24 13.57 11.12
N ASP A 174 1.29 13.42 12.45
CA ASP A 174 0.17 12.94 13.26
C ASP A 174 -1.04 13.88 13.18
N GLU A 175 -0.83 15.18 13.27
CA GLU A 175 -1.90 16.17 13.14
C GLU A 175 -2.50 16.16 11.72
N THR A 176 -1.67 15.92 10.70
CA THR A 176 -2.14 15.73 9.33
C THR A 176 -3.03 14.49 9.22
N LEU A 177 -2.62 13.35 9.79
CA LEU A 177 -3.39 12.11 9.77
C LEU A 177 -4.67 12.22 10.61
N ARG A 178 -4.67 13.02 11.68
CA ARG A 178 -5.85 13.35 12.47
C ARG A 178 -6.88 14.16 11.66
N LYS A 179 -6.42 15.13 10.86
CA LYS A 179 -7.29 15.97 10.01
C LYS A 179 -7.74 15.27 8.73
N TYR A 180 -6.85 14.52 8.09
CA TYR A 180 -7.04 13.91 6.78
C TYR A 180 -6.65 12.43 6.77
N PRO A 181 -7.39 11.57 7.51
CA PRO A 181 -7.09 10.14 7.51
C PRO A 181 -7.29 9.55 6.10
N PRO A 182 -6.26 8.94 5.48
CA PRO A 182 -6.41 8.35 4.14
C PRO A 182 -7.46 7.24 4.06
N LEU A 183 -7.72 6.56 5.18
CA LEU A 183 -8.77 5.55 5.35
C LEU A 183 -9.70 5.96 6.50
N PRO A 184 -10.79 6.70 6.22
CA PRO A 184 -11.67 7.23 7.28
C PRO A 184 -12.61 6.18 7.90
N PHE A 185 -12.79 5.02 7.27
CA PHE A 185 -13.71 3.98 7.74
C PHE A 185 -12.98 2.67 7.98
N LEU A 186 -13.18 2.09 9.17
CA LEU A 186 -12.70 0.77 9.55
C LEU A 186 -13.90 -0.14 9.80
N ASN A 187 -14.13 -1.07 8.89
CA ASN A 187 -15.27 -1.99 9.00
C ASN A 187 -14.99 -3.10 10.02
N ARG A 188 -16.03 -3.54 10.73
CA ARG A 188 -16.03 -4.69 11.64
C ARG A 188 -17.31 -5.48 11.44
N GLU A 189 -17.20 -6.80 11.47
CA GLU A 189 -18.33 -7.72 11.45
C GLU A 189 -18.39 -8.44 12.79
N CYS A 190 -19.59 -8.49 13.39
CA CYS A 190 -19.80 -9.10 14.70
C CYS A 190 -20.01 -10.61 14.51
N ASN A 191 -19.03 -11.42 14.90
CA ASN A 191 -19.09 -12.88 14.71
C ASN A 191 -19.97 -13.60 15.74
N THR A 192 -20.26 -12.93 16.86
CA THR A 192 -21.08 -13.44 17.97
C THR A 192 -21.71 -12.26 18.69
N ASP A 193 -22.93 -12.41 19.19
CA ASP A 193 -23.63 -11.37 19.96
C ASP A 193 -22.71 -10.66 20.96
N TYR A 194 -22.55 -9.36 20.76
CA TYR A 194 -21.67 -8.52 21.56
C TYR A 194 -22.43 -7.29 22.04
N LYS A 195 -22.31 -6.98 23.33
CA LYS A 195 -22.88 -5.77 23.92
C LYS A 195 -21.87 -4.63 23.76
N VAL A 196 -22.19 -3.68 22.90
CA VAL A 196 -21.43 -2.42 22.81
C VAL A 196 -21.63 -1.57 24.08
N PRO A 197 -20.58 -0.86 24.55
CA PRO A 197 -20.66 0.08 25.67
C PRO A 197 -21.71 1.17 25.48
#